data_AF-A0A375J7X3-F1
#
_entry.id   AF-A0A375J7X3-F1
#
_cell.length_a   1.000
_cell.length_b   1.000
_cell.length_c   1.000
_cell.angle_alpha   90.00
_cell.angle_beta   90.00
_cell.angle_gamma   90.00
#
_symmetry.space_group_name_H-M   'P 1'
#
loop_
_entity.id
_entity.type
_entity.pdbx_description
1 polymer ?
#
loop_
_entity_poly.entity_id
_entity_poly.type
_entity_poly.pdbx_seq_one_letter_code
_entity_poly.pdbx_strand_id
1 'polypeptide(L)'
;MSIVRAGSKAEALRLLASEGVLALELDYETGWQDAVELGRLGEKRGIKVQYRGQESIAVRSREALIEGLAKPKATFRQRNLYCQFDLGTLADHELLDLEAKATRLGDYILAGHLLREVDGVWPQEAA
;
A
#
# COMPACT_ATOMS: atom_id res chain seq x y z
N MET A 1 12.57 18.85 6.95
CA MET A 1 12.31 18.31 5.60
C MET A 1 11.45 17.07 5.73
N SER A 2 10.30 17.02 5.06
CA SER A 2 9.31 15.96 5.24
C SER A 2 8.98 15.24 3.92
N ILE A 3 8.57 13.98 4.04
CA ILE A 3 7.90 13.23 2.97
C ILE A 3 6.40 13.43 3.18
N VAL A 4 5.71 13.90 2.16
CA VAL A 4 4.28 14.19 2.21
C VAL A 4 3.55 13.36 1.17
N ARG A 5 2.24 13.19 1.36
CA ARG A 5 1.38 12.40 0.50
C ARG A 5 0.24 13.25 0.00
N ALA A 6 -0.08 13.11 -1.29
CA ALA A 6 -1.26 13.71 -1.89
C ALA A 6 -2.27 12.64 -2.29
N GLY A 7 -3.53 12.84 -1.90
CA GLY A 7 -4.68 12.05 -2.32
C GLY A 7 -5.35 12.55 -3.61
N SER A 8 -4.79 13.58 -4.26
CA SER A 8 -5.28 14.10 -5.54
C SER A 8 -4.23 14.94 -6.27
N LYS A 9 -4.40 15.16 -7.58
CA LYS A 9 -3.57 16.09 -8.36
C LYS A 9 -3.58 17.52 -7.80
N ALA A 10 -4.75 18.00 -7.38
CA ALA A 10 -4.89 19.34 -6.81
C ALA A 10 -4.11 19.50 -5.51
N GLU A 11 -4.15 18.48 -4.64
CA GLU A 11 -3.35 18.45 -3.42
C GLU A 11 -1.85 18.35 -3.71
N ALA A 12 -1.45 17.52 -4.67
CA ALA A 12 -0.06 17.40 -5.10
C ALA A 12 0.52 18.74 -5.55
N LEU A 13 -0.23 19.52 -6.34
CA LEU A 13 0.18 20.86 -6.78
C LEU A 13 0.36 21.83 -5.60
N ARG A 14 -0.54 21.79 -4.60
CA ARG A 14 -0.41 22.60 -3.37
C ARG A 14 0.84 22.22 -2.57
N LEU A 15 1.10 20.91 -2.40
CA LEU A 15 2.26 20.42 -1.67
C LEU A 15 3.58 20.74 -2.39
N LEU A 16 3.61 20.67 -3.72
CA LEU A 16 4.77 21.09 -4.50
C LEU A 16 5.07 22.58 -4.36
N ALA A 17 4.09 23.41 -4.02
CA ALA A 17 4.27 24.84 -3.76
C ALA A 17 4.65 25.16 -2.32
N SER A 18 4.68 24.16 -1.44
CA SER A 18 5.03 24.34 -0.03
C SER A 18 6.54 24.20 0.18
N GLU A 19 7.06 24.93 1.16
CA GLU A 19 8.47 24.80 1.55
C GLU A 19 8.69 23.57 2.46
N GLY A 20 9.94 23.10 2.52
CA GLY A 20 10.34 22.03 3.44
C GLY A 20 9.92 20.61 3.05
N VAL A 21 9.32 20.42 1.88
CA VAL A 21 9.01 19.10 1.31
C VAL A 21 10.25 18.55 0.61
N LEU A 22 10.65 17.32 0.95
CA LEU A 22 11.75 16.61 0.29
C LEU A 22 11.23 15.66 -0.80
N ALA A 23 10.11 15.00 -0.51
CA ALA A 23 9.49 14.06 -1.42
C ALA A 23 7.97 14.12 -1.31
N LEU A 24 7.31 13.87 -2.44
CA LEU A 24 5.86 13.82 -2.56
C LEU A 24 5.44 12.45 -3.10
N GLU A 25 4.64 11.73 -2.33
CA GLU A 25 3.99 10.51 -2.78
C GLU A 25 2.62 10.84 -3.39
N LEU A 26 2.38 10.39 -4.63
CA LEU A 26 1.06 10.39 -5.25
C LEU A 26 0.34 9.13 -4.81
N ASP A 27 -0.74 9.30 -4.06
CA ASP A 27 -1.55 8.21 -3.51
C ASP A 27 -3.03 8.42 -3.88
N TYR A 28 -3.31 8.22 -5.17
CA TYR A 28 -4.64 8.24 -5.75
C TYR A 28 -4.65 7.41 -7.03
N GLU A 29 -5.83 6.93 -7.41
CA GLU A 29 -6.03 5.93 -8.48
C GLU A 29 -5.33 6.29 -9.81
N THR A 30 -5.40 7.56 -10.21
CA THR A 30 -4.79 8.06 -11.47
C THR A 30 -3.40 8.67 -11.28
N GLY A 31 -2.77 8.51 -10.09
CA GLY A 31 -1.47 9.11 -9.78
C GLY A 31 -0.35 8.70 -10.74
N TRP A 32 -0.44 7.52 -11.34
CA TRP A 32 0.50 7.06 -12.36
C TRP A 32 0.49 7.91 -13.63
N GLN A 33 -0.67 8.48 -14.00
CA GLN A 33 -0.81 9.34 -15.19
C GLN A 33 -0.14 10.69 -14.96
N ASP A 34 -0.25 11.22 -13.74
CA ASP A 34 0.31 12.52 -13.37
C ASP A 34 1.78 12.47 -12.97
N ALA A 35 2.31 11.28 -12.64
CA ALA A 35 3.65 11.11 -12.08
C ALA A 35 4.76 11.74 -12.93
N VAL A 36 4.64 11.72 -14.26
CA VAL A 36 5.64 12.29 -15.18
C VAL A 36 5.61 13.82 -15.13
N GLU A 37 4.41 14.42 -15.25
CA GLU A 37 4.24 15.87 -15.25
C GLU A 37 4.64 16.45 -13.88
N LEU A 38 4.09 15.88 -12.80
CA LEU A 38 4.38 16.31 -11.44
C LEU A 38 5.84 16.03 -11.06
N GLY A 39 6.44 14.96 -11.57
CA GLY A 39 7.86 14.66 -11.43
C GLY A 39 8.75 15.78 -11.96
N ARG A 40 8.48 16.25 -13.18
CA ARG A 40 9.22 17.39 -13.77
C ARG A 40 9.02 18.68 -12.97
N LEU A 41 7.82 18.91 -12.44
CA LEU A 41 7.54 20.08 -11.61
C LEU A 41 8.28 20.00 -10.26
N GLY A 42 8.30 18.84 -9.64
CA GLY A 42 9.02 18.59 -8.39
C GLY A 42 10.52 18.75 -8.56
N GLU A 43 11.10 18.22 -9.63
CA GLU A 43 12.54 18.33 -9.92
C GLU A 43 13.02 19.80 -9.95
N LYS A 44 12.26 20.70 -10.60
CA LYS A 44 12.55 22.15 -10.62
C LYS A 44 12.56 22.79 -9.24
N ARG A 45 11.97 22.13 -8.24
CA ARG A 45 11.85 22.58 -6.85
C ARG A 45 12.67 21.73 -5.87
N GLY A 46 13.47 20.78 -6.37
CA GLY A 46 14.23 19.85 -5.54
C GLY A 46 13.38 18.84 -4.78
N ILE A 47 12.13 18.60 -5.21
CA ILE A 47 11.18 17.67 -4.60
C ILE A 47 11.11 16.39 -5.43
N LYS A 48 11.40 15.24 -4.81
CA LYS A 48 11.26 13.93 -5.47
C LYS A 48 9.79 13.48 -5.46
N VAL A 49 9.13 13.52 -6.61
CA VAL A 49 7.76 12.98 -6.76
C VAL A 49 7.82 11.50 -7.10
N GLN A 50 6.98 10.70 -6.45
CA GLN A 50 6.93 9.25 -6.63
C GLN A 50 5.48 8.77 -6.66
N TYR A 51 5.21 7.78 -7.48
CA TYR A 51 3.98 6.99 -7.44
C TYR A 51 4.34 5.54 -7.12
N ARG A 52 3.59 4.92 -6.22
CA ARG A 52 3.70 3.50 -5.89
C ARG A 52 2.32 2.88 -6.01
N GLY A 53 2.14 1.96 -6.97
CA GLY A 53 0.84 1.30 -7.18
C GLY A 53 0.58 0.13 -6.24
N GLN A 54 1.64 -0.42 -5.64
CA GLN A 54 1.54 -1.59 -4.77
C GLN A 54 2.46 -1.48 -3.56
N GLU A 55 2.10 -2.22 -2.51
CA GLU A 55 2.91 -2.44 -1.32
C GLU A 55 2.87 -3.92 -0.89
N SER A 56 3.99 -4.41 -0.37
CA SER A 56 4.14 -5.79 0.07
C SER A 56 4.01 -5.88 1.59
N ILE A 57 2.99 -6.60 2.06
CA ILE A 57 2.69 -6.75 3.48
C ILE A 57 2.99 -8.18 3.92
N ALA A 58 3.85 -8.34 4.91
CA ALA A 58 4.06 -9.63 5.57
C ALA A 58 2.94 -9.88 6.59
N VAL A 59 2.21 -10.97 6.43
CA VAL A 59 1.09 -11.34 7.32
C VAL A 59 1.49 -12.54 8.16
N ARG A 60 1.57 -12.35 9.48
CA ARG A 60 2.20 -13.33 10.40
C ARG A 60 1.27 -14.46 10.84
N SER A 61 -0.04 -14.24 10.83
CA SER A 61 -1.04 -15.27 11.22
C SER A 61 -2.38 -15.08 10.51
N ARG A 62 -3.26 -16.06 10.67
CA ARG A 62 -4.65 -16.01 10.21
C ARG A 62 -5.42 -14.84 10.83
N GLU A 63 -5.25 -14.62 12.13
CA GLU A 63 -5.92 -13.55 12.89
C GLU A 63 -5.48 -12.19 12.35
N ALA A 64 -4.17 -12.02 12.12
CA ALA A 64 -3.61 -10.82 11.51
C ALA A 64 -4.17 -10.56 10.10
N LEU A 65 -4.42 -11.61 9.30
CA LEU A 65 -5.07 -11.49 8.00
C LEU A 65 -6.53 -11.00 8.14
N ILE A 66 -7.30 -11.62 9.02
CA ILE A 66 -8.72 -11.28 9.25
C ILE A 66 -8.87 -9.83 9.71
N GLU A 67 -8.09 -9.43 10.72
CA GLU A 67 -8.08 -8.08 11.27
C GLU A 67 -7.58 -7.05 10.26
N GLY A 68 -6.48 -7.36 9.56
CA GLY A 68 -5.91 -6.46 8.56
C GLY A 68 -6.86 -6.20 7.40
N LEU A 69 -7.63 -7.21 6.98
CA LEU A 69 -8.70 -7.06 6.00
C LEU A 69 -9.94 -6.35 6.56
N ALA A 70 -10.15 -6.30 7.87
CA ALA A 70 -11.23 -5.53 8.48
C ALA A 70 -10.91 -4.04 8.59
N LYS A 71 -9.62 -3.67 8.59
CA LYS A 71 -9.18 -2.28 8.68
C LYS A 71 -9.30 -1.56 7.33
N PRO A 72 -9.85 -0.32 7.28
CA PRO A 72 -9.82 0.51 6.09
C PRO A 72 -8.39 0.71 5.58
N LYS A 73 -8.24 0.84 4.26
CA LYS A 73 -6.94 1.12 3.66
C LYS A 73 -6.53 2.56 3.92
N ALA A 74 -5.27 2.74 4.31
CA ALA A 74 -4.67 4.07 4.49
C ALA A 74 -4.16 4.67 3.17
N THR A 75 -4.17 3.88 2.08
CA THR A 75 -3.67 4.25 0.77
C THR A 75 -4.54 3.65 -0.35
N PHE A 76 -4.37 4.16 -1.57
CA PHE A 76 -4.97 3.58 -2.78
C PHE A 76 -4.18 2.38 -3.33
N ARG A 77 -3.03 2.06 -2.73
CA ARG A 77 -2.12 1.01 -3.21
C ARG A 77 -2.77 -0.36 -3.14
N GLN A 78 -2.48 -1.21 -4.10
CA GLN A 78 -2.76 -2.64 -3.95
C GLN A 78 -1.86 -3.23 -2.87
N ARG A 79 -2.42 -3.96 -1.89
CA ARG A 79 -1.62 -4.67 -0.89
C ARG A 79 -1.41 -6.11 -1.35
N ASN A 80 -0.17 -6.50 -1.56
CA ASN A 80 0.21 -7.89 -1.76
C ASN A 80 0.45 -8.50 -0.36
N LEU A 81 -0.48 -9.34 0.09
CA LEU A 81 -0.53 -9.93 1.43
C LEU A 81 0.21 -11.28 1.44
N TYR A 82 1.49 -11.25 1.79
CA TYR A 82 2.35 -12.44 1.85
C TYR A 82 2.14 -13.16 3.18
N CYS A 83 1.34 -14.22 3.15
CA CYS A 83 0.98 -15.01 4.34
C CYS A 83 2.14 -15.94 4.72
N GLN A 84 2.73 -15.70 5.90
CA GLN A 84 3.85 -16.46 6.45
C GLN A 84 3.41 -17.60 7.37
N PHE A 85 2.13 -17.93 7.34
CA PHE A 85 1.52 -19.12 7.91
C PHE A 85 1.00 -20.01 6.78
N ASP A 86 0.75 -21.28 7.10
CA ASP A 86 0.26 -22.24 6.11
C ASP A 86 -1.22 -22.00 5.79
N LEU A 87 -1.50 -21.49 4.59
CA LEU A 87 -2.86 -21.29 4.09
C LEU A 87 -3.64 -22.60 3.98
N GLY A 88 -2.97 -23.74 3.83
CA GLY A 88 -3.59 -25.07 3.77
C GLY A 88 -4.20 -25.52 5.11
N THR A 89 -3.97 -24.78 6.19
CA THR A 89 -4.62 -25.01 7.50
C THR A 89 -6.01 -24.37 7.59
N LEU A 90 -6.36 -23.49 6.66
CA LEU A 90 -7.69 -22.88 6.56
C LEU A 90 -8.66 -23.86 5.90
N ALA A 91 -9.93 -23.83 6.29
CA ALA A 91 -10.96 -24.55 5.55
C ALA A 91 -11.16 -23.90 4.17
N ASP A 92 -11.42 -24.69 3.13
CA ASP A 92 -11.53 -24.19 1.74
C ASP A 92 -12.51 -23.00 1.60
N HIS A 93 -13.66 -23.06 2.28
CA HIS A 93 -14.64 -21.97 2.26
C HIS A 93 -14.12 -20.70 2.92
N GLU A 94 -13.33 -20.83 3.98
CA GLU A 94 -12.75 -19.70 4.69
C GLU A 94 -11.69 -19.00 3.83
N LEU A 95 -10.82 -19.77 3.16
CA LEU A 95 -9.82 -19.20 2.27
C LEU A 95 -10.49 -18.43 1.12
N LEU A 96 -11.53 -19.01 0.49
CA LEU A 96 -12.29 -18.36 -0.57
C LEU A 96 -12.94 -17.05 -0.12
N ASP A 97 -13.51 -17.01 1.09
CA ASP A 97 -14.12 -15.81 1.65
C ASP A 97 -13.08 -14.71 1.92
N LEU A 98 -11.90 -15.09 2.40
CA LEU A 98 -10.78 -14.18 2.63
C LEU A 98 -10.22 -13.63 1.32
N GLU A 99 -10.06 -14.46 0.29
CA GLU A 99 -9.63 -14.05 -1.05
C GLU A 99 -10.64 -13.13 -1.72
N ALA A 100 -11.94 -13.43 -1.61
CA ALA A 100 -12.99 -12.55 -2.11
C ALA A 100 -12.99 -11.20 -1.39
N LYS A 101 -12.79 -11.20 -0.07
CA LYS A 101 -12.67 -9.97 0.72
C LYS A 101 -11.43 -9.16 0.33
N ALA A 102 -10.27 -9.80 0.19
CA ALA A 102 -9.03 -9.15 -0.26
C ALA A 102 -9.22 -8.52 -1.65
N THR A 103 -9.79 -9.27 -2.60
CA THR A 103 -10.04 -8.79 -3.97
C THR A 103 -10.93 -7.54 -3.98
N ARG A 104 -12.02 -7.49 -3.19
CA ARG A 104 -12.88 -6.31 -3.08
C ARG A 104 -12.15 -5.07 -2.55
N LEU A 105 -11.12 -5.26 -1.74
CA LEU A 105 -10.28 -4.18 -1.21
C LEU A 105 -9.13 -3.81 -2.14
N GLY A 106 -9.00 -4.50 -3.28
CA GLY A 106 -7.84 -4.37 -4.16
C GLY A 106 -6.57 -4.88 -3.50
N ASP A 107 -6.65 -6.01 -2.79
CA ASP A 107 -5.52 -6.71 -2.20
C ASP A 107 -5.40 -8.11 -2.81
N TYR A 108 -4.23 -8.73 -2.66
CA TYR A 108 -3.95 -10.04 -3.20
C TYR A 108 -3.26 -10.93 -2.17
N ILE A 109 -3.82 -12.11 -1.88
CA ILE A 109 -3.23 -13.07 -0.94
C ILE A 109 -2.16 -13.89 -1.69
N LEU A 110 -0.96 -13.97 -1.12
CA LEU A 110 0.20 -14.62 -1.71
C LEU A 110 0.88 -15.54 -0.71
N ALA A 111 1.55 -16.58 -1.24
CA ALA A 111 2.40 -17.45 -0.44
C ALA A 111 3.60 -16.67 0.12
N GLY A 112 3.87 -16.81 1.43
CA GLY A 112 4.89 -16.04 2.13
C GLY A 112 6.30 -16.18 1.59
N HIS A 113 6.65 -17.31 0.97
CA HIS A 113 7.97 -17.56 0.39
C HIS A 113 8.25 -16.71 -0.86
N LEU A 114 7.24 -16.07 -1.46
CA LEU A 114 7.39 -15.16 -2.60
C LEU A 114 7.81 -13.74 -2.18
N LEU A 115 7.80 -13.46 -0.87
CA LEU A 115 8.13 -12.15 -0.32
C LEU A 115 9.62 -11.83 -0.55
N ARG A 116 9.90 -10.66 -1.12
CA ARG A 116 11.27 -10.17 -1.35
C ARG A 116 11.59 -8.96 -0.49
N GLU A 117 10.72 -7.94 -0.57
CA GLU A 117 10.82 -6.70 0.17
C GLU A 117 9.53 -6.47 0.96
N VAL A 118 9.66 -5.88 2.15
CA VAL A 118 8.54 -5.69 3.07
C VAL A 118 8.29 -4.20 3.24
N ASP A 119 7.09 -3.74 2.88
CA ASP A 119 6.62 -2.39 3.12
C ASP A 119 5.91 -2.28 4.48
N GLY A 120 5.29 -3.36 4.94
CA GLY A 120 4.58 -3.41 6.22
C GLY A 120 4.47 -4.81 6.79
N VAL A 121 4.21 -4.90 8.09
CA VAL A 121 4.00 -6.17 8.79
C VAL A 121 2.66 -6.09 9.51
N TRP A 122 1.82 -7.10 9.31
CA TRP A 122 0.68 -7.37 10.19
C TRP A 122 1.12 -8.41 11.21
N PRO A 123 1.49 -7.96 12.42
CA PRO A 123 2.01 -8.85 13.46
C PRO A 123 0.88 -9.75 13.96
N GLN A 124 1.27 -10.85 14.59
CA GLN A 124 0.37 -11.58 15.47
C GLN A 124 0.07 -10.67 16.67
N GLU A 125 -1.18 -10.60 17.12
CA GLU A 125 -1.49 -9.94 18.40
C GLU A 125 -0.66 -10.60 19.51
N ALA A 126 -0.08 -9.77 20.39
CA ALA A 126 0.46 -10.28 21.63
C ALA A 126 -0.73 -10.69 22.52
N ALA A 127 -0.80 -11.97 22.86
CA ALA A 127 -1.77 -12.52 23.80
C ALA A 127 -1.71 -11.83 25.17
#